data_AF-A0A524G3A6-F1
#
_entry.id   AF-A0A524G3A6-F1
#
_cell.length_a   1.000
_cell.length_b   1.000
_cell.length_c   1.000
_cell.angle_alpha   90.00
_cell.angle_beta   90.00
_cell.angle_gamma   90.00
#
_symmetry.space_group_name_H-M   'P 1'
#
loop_
_entity.id
_entity.type
_entity.pdbx_description
1 polymer ?
#
loop_
_entity_poly.entity_id
_entity_poly.type
_entity_poly.pdbx_seq_one_letter_code
_entity_poly.pdbx_strand_id
1 'polypeptide(L)'
;MSERLSKLKQIHEDIRKNDEVSIATRKHFWKIVREIKRERDPDDEEIKTATIIRNILFERRISRVYSLSWFLGVETLFGIFFGLVYVSTFNIPISWFDIISWNIFEVLIILIRFFCIFTMIALFYPYGRLIAGRAWGIKFDGMYFSAQKEPGLKLEYESFLRATPTKRKWFFFFSGLWTFITAFGLGIIGWLFAKDILGLSLSVIFLCFYGYVIGTGTPKNSRGEMGHFNREKMIEKSWKKKE
;
A
#
# COMPACT_ATOMS: atom_id res chain seq x y z
N MET A 1 29.27 -15.19 -15.54
CA MET A 1 28.20 -15.26 -14.51
C MET A 1 28.49 -14.19 -13.47
N SER A 2 27.55 -13.29 -13.17
CA SER A 2 27.78 -12.23 -12.18
C SER A 2 27.92 -12.82 -10.76
N GLU A 3 28.67 -12.13 -9.89
CA GLU A 3 28.81 -12.52 -8.49
C GLU A 3 27.45 -12.55 -7.76
N ARG A 4 26.55 -11.61 -8.09
CA ARG A 4 25.19 -11.56 -7.52
C ARG A 4 24.34 -12.74 -7.95
N LEU A 5 24.40 -13.15 -9.22
CA LEU A 5 23.65 -14.31 -9.71
C LEU A 5 24.11 -15.59 -9.01
N SER A 6 25.41 -15.74 -8.77
CA SER A 6 25.96 -16.85 -7.98
C SER A 6 25.38 -16.87 -6.55
N LYS A 7 25.37 -15.72 -5.88
CA LYS A 7 24.79 -15.57 -4.53
C LYS A 7 23.29 -15.84 -4.49
N LEU A 8 22.53 -15.39 -5.50
CA LEU A 8 21.10 -15.70 -5.62
C LEU A 8 20.87 -17.20 -5.79
N LYS A 9 21.65 -17.87 -6.63
CA LYS A 9 21.58 -19.33 -6.79
C LYS A 9 21.88 -20.07 -5.48
N GLN A 10 22.89 -19.61 -4.72
CA GLN A 10 23.18 -20.16 -3.39
C GLN A 10 21.99 -19.98 -2.43
N ILE A 11 21.43 -18.78 -2.34
CA ILE A 11 20.24 -18.51 -1.53
C ILE A 11 19.06 -19.39 -1.96
N HIS A 12 18.86 -19.57 -3.26
CA HIS A 12 17.80 -20.39 -3.81
C HIS A 12 17.93 -21.86 -3.36
N GLU A 13 19.14 -22.42 -3.44
CA GLU A 13 19.43 -23.77 -2.95
C GLU A 13 19.25 -23.90 -1.44
N ASP A 14 19.72 -22.92 -0.66
CA ASP A 14 19.56 -22.91 0.80
C ASP A 14 18.09 -22.89 1.21
N ILE A 15 17.28 -22.08 0.51
CA ILE A 15 15.84 -22.02 0.74
C ILE A 15 15.20 -23.34 0.33
N ARG A 16 15.57 -23.93 -0.81
CA ARG A 16 14.98 -25.20 -1.27
C ARG A 16 15.24 -26.36 -0.31
N LYS A 17 16.42 -26.42 0.33
CA LYS A 17 16.83 -27.53 1.21
C LYS A 17 16.27 -27.44 2.63
N ASN A 18 16.03 -26.23 3.14
CA ASN A 18 15.59 -26.02 4.52
C ASN A 18 14.16 -25.51 4.55
N ASP A 19 13.28 -26.08 5.37
CA ASP A 19 11.91 -25.56 5.52
C ASP A 19 11.92 -24.16 6.15
N GLU A 20 12.72 -23.97 7.19
CA GLU A 20 12.92 -22.67 7.84
C GLU A 20 14.09 -21.89 7.25
N VAL A 21 13.79 -20.70 6.73
CA VAL A 21 14.81 -19.79 6.17
C VAL A 21 15.30 -18.83 7.24
N SER A 22 16.60 -18.89 7.53
CA SER A 22 17.24 -18.01 8.53
C SER A 22 17.02 -16.52 8.24
N ILE A 23 16.98 -15.71 9.30
CA ILE A 23 16.88 -14.24 9.21
C ILE A 23 18.09 -13.67 8.44
N ALA A 24 19.27 -14.27 8.61
CA ALA A 24 20.49 -13.86 7.91
C ALA A 24 20.36 -14.04 6.39
N THR A 25 19.87 -15.19 5.93
CA THR A 25 19.62 -15.48 4.51
C THR A 25 18.61 -14.49 3.92
N ARG A 26 17.50 -14.23 4.63
CA ARG A 26 16.50 -13.23 4.20
C ARG A 26 17.10 -11.83 4.10
N LYS A 27 17.90 -11.42 5.08
CA LYS A 27 18.58 -10.11 5.08
C LYS A 27 19.57 -9.99 3.92
N HIS A 28 20.29 -11.08 3.62
CA HIS A 28 21.22 -11.14 2.50
C HIS A 28 20.49 -11.03 1.15
N PHE A 29 19.42 -11.79 0.97
CA PHE A 29 18.53 -11.67 -0.20
C PHE A 29 18.06 -10.22 -0.43
N TRP A 30 17.52 -9.56 0.60
CA TRP A 30 17.07 -8.18 0.49
C TRP A 30 18.19 -7.15 0.28
N LYS A 31 19.45 -7.51 0.55
CA LYS A 31 20.62 -6.69 0.20
C LYS A 31 20.87 -6.77 -1.31
N ILE A 32 20.90 -7.98 -1.88
CA ILE A 32 21.11 -8.20 -3.32
C ILE A 32 19.99 -7.54 -4.14
N VAL A 33 18.73 -7.71 -3.73
CA VAL A 33 17.59 -7.04 -4.37
C VAL A 33 17.75 -5.50 -4.40
N ARG A 34 18.31 -4.91 -3.34
CA ARG A 34 18.56 -3.46 -3.31
C ARG A 34 19.66 -3.04 -4.27
N GLU A 35 20.65 -3.90 -4.50
CA GLU A 35 21.70 -3.70 -5.50
C GLU A 35 21.11 -3.76 -6.92
N ILE A 36 20.31 -4.80 -7.22
CA ILE A 36 19.57 -4.94 -8.49
C ILE A 36 18.74 -3.68 -8.78
N LYS A 37 17.93 -3.23 -7.81
CA LYS A 37 17.08 -2.03 -7.98
C LYS A 37 17.83 -0.73 -8.28
N ARG A 38 19.12 -0.65 -7.93
CA ARG A 38 19.99 0.53 -8.10
C ARG A 38 20.79 0.49 -9.39
N GLU A 39 20.77 -0.61 -10.10
CA GLU A 39 21.34 -0.74 -11.43
C GLU A 39 20.32 -0.34 -12.49
N ARG A 40 20.78 0.32 -13.56
CA ARG A 40 19.89 0.81 -14.63
C ARG A 40 19.39 -0.32 -15.52
N ASP A 41 20.29 -1.24 -15.83
CA ASP A 41 20.05 -2.38 -16.70
C ASP A 41 20.51 -3.67 -15.99
N PRO A 42 19.78 -4.09 -14.94
CA PRO A 42 20.08 -5.32 -14.23
C PRO A 42 19.87 -6.53 -15.15
N ASP A 43 20.70 -7.54 -14.97
CA ASP A 43 20.62 -8.79 -15.72
C ASP A 43 19.26 -9.50 -15.56
N ASP A 44 18.68 -9.96 -16.67
CA ASP A 44 17.36 -10.59 -16.71
C ASP A 44 17.29 -11.87 -15.86
N GLU A 45 18.36 -12.66 -15.82
CA GLU A 45 18.42 -13.88 -15.03
C GLU A 45 18.50 -13.56 -13.53
N GLU A 46 19.16 -12.46 -13.13
CA GLU A 46 19.10 -11.96 -11.76
C GLU A 46 17.67 -11.58 -11.35
N ILE A 47 16.93 -10.87 -12.20
CA ILE A 47 15.52 -10.50 -11.93
C ILE A 47 14.66 -11.76 -11.78
N LYS A 48 14.76 -12.70 -12.71
CA LYS A 48 13.98 -13.96 -12.67
C LYS A 48 14.30 -14.76 -11.42
N THR A 49 15.59 -14.95 -11.13
CA THR A 49 16.03 -15.71 -9.95
C THR A 49 15.58 -15.03 -8.65
N ALA A 50 15.70 -13.71 -8.54
CA ALA A 50 15.21 -12.96 -7.39
C ALA A 50 13.69 -13.06 -7.22
N THR A 51 12.94 -13.12 -8.32
CA THR A 51 11.49 -13.29 -8.34
C THR A 51 11.08 -14.68 -7.84
N ILE A 52 11.74 -15.73 -8.30
CA ILE A 52 11.53 -17.11 -7.82
C ILE A 52 11.77 -17.18 -6.31
N ILE A 53 12.92 -16.70 -5.84
CA ILE A 53 13.26 -16.68 -4.41
C ILE A 53 12.20 -15.92 -3.61
N ARG A 54 11.78 -14.74 -4.08
CA ARG A 54 10.75 -13.94 -3.40
C ARG A 54 9.44 -14.71 -3.29
N ASN A 55 9.02 -15.40 -4.36
CA ASN A 55 7.77 -16.13 -4.37
C ASN A 55 7.79 -17.32 -3.42
N ILE A 56 8.89 -18.09 -3.37
CA ILE A 56 9.07 -19.17 -2.38
C ILE A 56 9.02 -18.60 -0.95
N LEU A 57 9.74 -17.50 -0.67
CA LEU A 57 9.71 -16.85 0.64
C LEU A 57 8.32 -16.32 1.01
N PHE A 58 7.57 -15.85 0.02
CA PHE A 58 6.21 -15.36 0.20
C PHE A 58 5.26 -16.51 0.53
N GLU A 59 5.27 -17.59 -0.24
CA GLU A 59 4.40 -18.77 -0.06
C GLU A 59 4.65 -19.49 1.26
N ARG A 60 5.91 -19.52 1.74
CA ARG A 60 6.22 -20.04 3.07
C ARG A 60 5.66 -19.21 4.21
N ARG A 61 5.45 -17.90 4.00
CA ARG A 61 4.90 -17.01 5.01
C ARG A 61 3.39 -16.89 4.91
N ILE A 62 2.85 -17.02 3.71
CA ILE A 62 1.47 -16.68 3.37
C ILE A 62 0.81 -17.91 2.75
N SER A 63 -0.25 -18.39 3.40
CA SER A 63 -0.85 -19.68 3.06
C SER A 63 -1.60 -19.69 1.72
N ARG A 64 -2.20 -18.57 1.30
CA ARG A 64 -3.07 -18.51 0.12
C ARG A 64 -3.01 -17.17 -0.60
N VAL A 65 -3.08 -17.23 -1.93
CA VAL A 65 -3.33 -16.09 -2.82
C VAL A 65 -4.72 -16.30 -3.43
N TYR A 66 -5.58 -15.31 -3.29
CA TYR A 66 -6.95 -15.30 -3.76
C TYR A 66 -7.06 -14.52 -5.07
N SER A 67 -8.09 -14.85 -5.85
CA SER A 67 -8.42 -14.11 -7.07
C SER A 67 -8.63 -12.64 -6.77
N LEU A 68 -7.94 -11.79 -7.54
CA LEU A 68 -8.04 -10.34 -7.42
C LEU A 68 -9.47 -9.85 -7.71
N SER A 69 -10.12 -10.37 -8.76
CA SER A 69 -11.44 -9.91 -9.18
C SER A 69 -12.52 -10.20 -8.14
N TRP A 70 -12.49 -11.39 -7.55
CA TRP A 70 -13.42 -11.76 -6.48
C TRP A 70 -13.28 -10.84 -5.26
N PHE A 71 -12.04 -10.61 -4.82
CA PHE A 71 -11.77 -9.74 -3.68
C PHE A 71 -12.23 -8.30 -3.92
N LEU A 72 -11.92 -7.74 -5.10
CA LEU A 72 -12.38 -6.40 -5.46
C LEU A 72 -13.91 -6.32 -5.54
N GLY A 73 -14.58 -7.36 -6.04
CA GLY A 73 -16.04 -7.43 -6.02
C GLY A 73 -16.58 -7.33 -4.58
N VAL A 74 -16.03 -8.12 -3.67
CA VAL A 74 -16.41 -8.10 -2.25
C VAL A 74 -16.10 -6.75 -1.59
N GLU A 75 -14.89 -6.21 -1.77
CA GLU A 75 -14.50 -4.90 -1.24
C GLU A 75 -15.39 -3.77 -1.78
N THR A 76 -15.77 -3.83 -3.06
CA THR A 76 -16.73 -2.89 -3.67
C THR A 76 -18.08 -2.96 -2.96
N LEU A 77 -18.64 -4.17 -2.81
CA LEU A 77 -19.96 -4.37 -2.20
C LEU A 77 -19.98 -3.89 -0.75
N PHE A 78 -18.98 -4.26 0.05
CA PHE A 78 -18.86 -3.77 1.42
C PHE A 78 -18.61 -2.25 1.48
N GLY A 79 -17.78 -1.70 0.59
CA GLY A 79 -17.53 -0.27 0.51
C GLY A 79 -18.80 0.53 0.20
N ILE A 80 -19.62 0.05 -0.75
CA ILE A 80 -20.93 0.62 -1.05
C ILE A 80 -21.86 0.50 0.15
N PHE A 81 -21.93 -0.67 0.79
CA PHE A 81 -22.76 -0.88 1.98
C PHE A 81 -22.42 0.13 3.10
N PHE A 82 -21.14 0.29 3.45
CA PHE A 82 -20.72 1.26 4.45
C PHE A 82 -20.95 2.71 4.00
N GLY A 83 -20.87 3.00 2.69
CA GLY A 83 -21.26 4.28 2.13
C GLY A 83 -22.75 4.58 2.29
N LEU A 84 -23.61 3.58 2.08
CA LEU A 84 -25.05 3.70 2.32
C LEU A 84 -25.36 3.91 3.81
N VAL A 85 -24.69 3.16 4.70
CA VAL A 85 -24.81 3.38 6.15
C VAL A 85 -24.37 4.80 6.50
N TYR A 86 -23.22 5.27 6.00
CA TYR A 86 -22.75 6.64 6.21
C TYR A 86 -23.78 7.68 5.80
N VAL A 87 -24.29 7.59 4.56
CA VAL A 87 -25.32 8.51 4.05
C VAL A 87 -26.63 8.43 4.84
N SER A 88 -27.04 7.24 5.29
CA SER A 88 -28.26 7.08 6.08
C SER A 88 -28.22 7.84 7.41
N THR A 89 -27.03 8.01 7.99
CA THR A 89 -26.85 8.78 9.23
C THR A 89 -27.04 10.28 9.04
N PHE A 90 -27.07 10.80 7.80
CA PHE A 90 -27.20 12.24 7.52
C PHE A 90 -28.54 12.82 7.96
N ASN A 91 -29.56 11.97 8.13
CA ASN A 91 -30.86 12.36 8.68
C ASN A 91 -30.77 12.82 10.15
N ILE A 92 -29.64 12.58 10.83
CA ILE A 92 -29.38 13.01 12.19
C ILE A 92 -28.34 14.15 12.12
N PRO A 93 -28.75 15.42 12.21
CA PRO A 93 -27.81 16.53 12.17
C PRO A 93 -26.89 16.52 13.38
N ILE A 94 -25.64 16.92 13.19
CA ILE A 94 -24.65 17.08 14.27
C ILE A 94 -24.16 18.53 14.24
N SER A 95 -24.27 19.24 15.37
CA SER A 95 -23.70 20.58 15.49
C SER A 95 -22.20 20.48 15.77
N TRP A 96 -21.37 20.68 14.76
CA TRP A 96 -19.90 20.69 14.91
C TRP A 96 -19.38 21.90 15.70
N PHE A 97 -20.22 22.91 15.94
CA PHE A 97 -19.84 24.11 16.68
C PHE A 97 -20.12 23.99 18.20
N ASP A 98 -21.02 23.09 18.59
CA ASP A 98 -21.46 22.93 19.99
C ASP A 98 -20.92 21.63 20.60
N ILE A 99 -19.63 21.35 20.43
CA ILE A 99 -19.01 20.06 20.83
C ILE A 99 -19.22 19.74 22.33
N ILE A 100 -19.27 20.76 23.19
CA ILE A 100 -19.43 20.60 24.64
C ILE A 100 -20.85 20.14 25.03
N SER A 101 -21.86 20.41 24.18
CA SER A 101 -23.24 20.03 24.45
C SER A 101 -23.63 18.67 23.87
N TRP A 102 -22.69 17.97 23.21
CA TRP A 102 -22.98 16.68 22.60
C TRP A 102 -23.45 15.66 23.63
N ASN A 103 -24.62 15.08 23.35
CA ASN A 103 -25.12 13.97 24.13
C ASN A 103 -24.53 12.63 23.62
N ILE A 104 -24.77 11.55 24.38
CA ILE A 104 -24.27 10.21 24.05
C ILE A 104 -24.72 9.70 22.68
N PHE A 105 -25.92 10.07 22.24
CA PHE A 105 -26.46 9.65 20.95
C PHE A 105 -25.71 10.32 19.78
N GLU A 106 -25.44 11.62 19.88
CA GLU A 106 -24.64 12.34 18.88
C GLU A 106 -23.22 11.78 18.78
N VAL A 107 -22.58 11.50 19.92
CA VAL A 107 -21.27 10.85 19.98
C VAL A 107 -21.30 9.49 19.27
N LEU A 108 -22.33 8.68 19.50
CA LEU A 108 -22.49 7.39 18.82
C LEU A 108 -22.62 7.55 17.30
N ILE A 109 -23.41 8.52 16.83
CA ILE A 109 -23.54 8.79 15.39
C ILE A 109 -22.21 9.24 14.79
N ILE A 110 -21.45 10.09 15.48
CA ILE A 110 -20.10 10.50 15.04
C ILE A 110 -19.19 9.29 14.92
N LEU A 111 -19.20 8.38 15.90
CA LEU A 111 -18.40 7.16 15.87
C LEU A 111 -18.80 6.24 14.70
N ILE A 112 -20.10 6.09 14.44
CA ILE A 112 -20.60 5.32 13.29
C ILE A 112 -20.13 5.94 11.98
N ARG A 113 -20.26 7.27 11.82
CA ARG A 113 -19.81 7.99 10.63
C ARG A 113 -18.31 7.83 10.41
N PHE A 114 -17.53 8.03 11.48
CA PHE A 114 -16.08 7.85 11.47
C PHE A 114 -15.69 6.43 11.06
N PHE A 115 -16.34 5.42 11.67
CA PHE A 115 -16.09 4.01 11.34
C PHE A 115 -16.43 3.70 9.88
N CYS A 116 -17.55 4.20 9.36
CA CYS A 116 -17.93 4.00 7.96
C CYS A 116 -16.89 4.63 7.01
N ILE A 117 -16.51 5.90 7.24
CA ILE A 117 -15.49 6.58 6.43
C ILE A 117 -14.18 5.80 6.45
N PHE A 118 -13.68 5.42 7.64
CA PHE A 118 -12.43 4.68 7.77
C PHE A 118 -12.49 3.31 7.07
N THR A 119 -13.62 2.60 7.21
CA THR A 119 -13.84 1.31 6.55
C THR A 119 -13.86 1.46 5.03
N MET A 120 -14.53 2.48 4.49
CA MET A 120 -14.51 2.77 3.05
C MET A 120 -13.10 3.11 2.55
N ILE A 121 -12.33 3.92 3.29
CA ILE A 121 -10.93 4.23 2.95
C ILE A 121 -10.09 2.94 2.90
N ALA A 122 -10.26 2.05 3.88
CA ALA A 122 -9.53 0.79 3.94
C ALA A 122 -9.92 -0.16 2.79
N LEU A 123 -11.22 -0.30 2.49
CA LEU A 123 -11.72 -1.15 1.41
C LEU A 123 -11.38 -0.61 0.02
N PHE A 124 -11.30 0.71 -0.15
CA PHE A 124 -10.92 1.31 -1.42
C PHE A 124 -9.42 1.56 -1.59
N TYR A 125 -8.60 1.35 -0.56
CA TYR A 125 -7.14 1.47 -0.65
C TYR A 125 -6.51 0.61 -1.76
N PRO A 126 -6.87 -0.68 -1.95
CA PRO A 126 -6.32 -1.51 -3.03
C PRO A 126 -6.52 -0.92 -4.43
N TYR A 127 -7.60 -0.16 -4.65
CA TYR A 127 -7.88 0.48 -5.95
C TYR A 127 -6.81 1.50 -6.30
N GLY A 128 -6.31 2.27 -5.32
CA GLY A 128 -5.18 3.18 -5.52
C GLY A 128 -3.95 2.45 -6.06
N ARG A 129 -3.63 1.29 -5.47
CA ARG A 129 -2.53 0.43 -5.94
C ARG A 129 -2.78 -0.16 -7.32
N LEU A 130 -4.02 -0.54 -7.65
CA LEU A 130 -4.35 -1.10 -8.95
C LEU A 130 -4.28 -0.07 -10.07
N ILE A 131 -4.86 1.11 -9.84
CA ILE A 131 -4.77 2.25 -10.76
C ILE A 131 -3.31 2.62 -10.96
N ALA A 132 -2.54 2.69 -9.87
CA ALA A 132 -1.11 2.93 -9.92
C ALA A 132 -0.36 1.86 -10.73
N GLY A 133 -0.59 0.59 -10.42
CA GLY A 133 0.08 -0.52 -11.10
C GLY A 133 -0.20 -0.50 -12.60
N ARG A 134 -1.46 -0.27 -12.99
CA ARG A 134 -1.85 -0.11 -14.40
C ARG A 134 -1.16 1.08 -15.06
N ALA A 135 -1.10 2.24 -14.41
CA ALA A 135 -0.47 3.45 -14.94
C ALA A 135 1.06 3.29 -15.14
N TRP A 136 1.72 2.49 -14.29
CA TRP A 136 3.18 2.36 -14.29
C TRP A 136 3.69 0.97 -14.74
N GLY A 137 2.82 0.10 -15.24
CA GLY A 137 3.17 -1.22 -15.76
C GLY A 137 3.60 -2.23 -14.70
N ILE A 138 3.15 -2.06 -13.45
CA ILE A 138 3.41 -2.97 -12.32
C ILE A 138 2.17 -3.84 -12.14
N LYS A 139 2.34 -5.16 -12.28
CA LYS A 139 1.25 -6.14 -12.26
C LYS A 139 1.09 -6.76 -10.87
N PHE A 140 -0.04 -7.44 -10.70
CA PHE A 140 -0.42 -8.11 -9.47
C PHE A 140 -0.87 -9.54 -9.77
N ASP A 141 -0.44 -10.48 -8.94
CA ASP A 141 -0.81 -11.90 -9.04
C ASP A 141 -2.14 -12.20 -8.34
N GLY A 142 -2.54 -11.38 -7.37
CA GLY A 142 -3.75 -11.62 -6.57
C GLY A 142 -3.77 -10.86 -5.25
N MET A 143 -4.73 -11.23 -4.40
CA MET A 143 -4.86 -10.73 -3.03
C MET A 143 -4.39 -11.79 -2.04
N TYR A 144 -3.87 -11.36 -0.89
CA TYR A 144 -3.47 -12.25 0.19
C TYR A 144 -3.76 -11.61 1.54
N PHE A 145 -3.76 -12.43 2.59
CA PHE A 145 -3.78 -11.94 3.97
C PHE A 145 -2.41 -12.08 4.58
N SER A 146 -1.91 -11.00 5.18
CA SER A 146 -0.66 -11.02 5.93
C SER A 146 -0.75 -11.97 7.13
N ALA A 147 0.36 -12.22 7.82
CA ALA A 147 0.36 -12.98 9.06
C ALA A 147 -0.54 -12.33 10.14
N GLN A 148 -0.75 -11.01 10.05
CA GLN A 148 -1.64 -10.22 10.89
C GLN A 148 -3.09 -10.20 10.38
N LYS A 149 -3.42 -10.99 9.35
CA LYS A 149 -4.73 -11.04 8.68
C LYS A 149 -5.15 -9.73 8.03
N GLU A 150 -4.20 -8.87 7.67
CA GLU A 150 -4.46 -7.66 6.91
C GLU A 150 -4.49 -7.99 5.40
N PRO A 151 -5.48 -7.52 4.64
CA PRO A 151 -5.52 -7.74 3.20
C PRO A 151 -4.36 -6.99 2.52
N GLY A 152 -3.76 -7.63 1.52
CA GLY A 152 -2.65 -7.08 0.76
C GLY A 152 -2.66 -7.56 -0.69
N LEU A 153 -2.15 -6.72 -1.59
CA LEU A 153 -1.97 -7.06 -2.99
C LEU A 153 -0.61 -7.75 -3.20
N LYS A 154 -0.63 -8.97 -3.76
CA LYS A 154 0.59 -9.68 -4.17
C LYS A 154 1.07 -9.07 -5.49
N LEU A 155 2.13 -8.26 -5.42
CA LEU A 155 2.84 -7.78 -6.60
C LEU A 155 3.46 -8.94 -7.37
N GLU A 156 3.32 -8.89 -8.70
CA GLU A 156 4.11 -9.70 -9.64
C GLU A 156 5.52 -9.11 -9.65
N TYR A 157 6.44 -9.78 -8.95
CA TYR A 157 7.68 -9.13 -8.49
C TYR A 157 8.65 -8.78 -9.63
N GLU A 158 8.60 -9.54 -10.73
CA GLU A 158 9.39 -9.29 -11.92
C GLU A 158 8.98 -7.97 -12.58
N SER A 159 7.68 -7.75 -12.84
CA SER A 159 7.17 -6.47 -13.36
C SER A 159 7.58 -5.29 -12.48
N PHE A 160 7.59 -5.49 -11.16
CA PHE A 160 8.04 -4.49 -10.20
C PHE A 160 9.54 -4.21 -10.28
N LEU A 161 10.40 -5.22 -10.40
CA LEU A 161 11.86 -5.02 -10.55
C LEU A 161 12.22 -4.37 -11.88
N ARG A 162 11.53 -4.74 -12.97
CA ARG A 162 11.68 -4.15 -14.31
C ARG A 162 11.24 -2.69 -14.37
N ALA A 163 10.27 -2.28 -13.55
CA ALA A 163 9.81 -0.89 -13.52
C ALA A 163 10.91 0.05 -13.03
N THR A 164 11.14 1.17 -13.73
CA THR A 164 12.17 2.16 -13.33
C THR A 164 11.89 2.74 -11.94
N PRO A 165 12.90 3.27 -11.22
CA PRO A 165 12.69 3.89 -9.91
C PRO A 165 11.64 4.99 -9.93
N THR A 166 11.56 5.78 -11.01
CA THR A 166 10.54 6.82 -11.18
C THR A 166 9.14 6.23 -11.22
N LYS A 167 8.93 5.14 -11.97
CA LYS A 167 7.64 4.41 -12.03
C LYS A 167 7.27 3.83 -10.65
N ARG A 168 8.20 3.15 -9.98
CA ARG A 168 7.98 2.59 -8.63
C ARG A 168 7.71 3.66 -7.57
N LYS A 169 8.42 4.79 -7.65
CA LYS A 169 8.20 5.95 -6.77
C LYS A 169 6.76 6.45 -6.89
N TRP A 170 6.32 6.74 -8.12
CA TRP A 170 4.96 7.24 -8.34
C TRP A 170 3.88 6.21 -8.00
N PHE A 171 4.17 4.92 -8.21
CA PHE A 171 3.32 3.84 -7.74
C PHE A 171 3.01 3.94 -6.25
N PHE A 172 4.04 4.05 -5.40
CA PHE A 172 3.85 4.19 -3.95
C PHE A 172 3.19 5.53 -3.57
N PHE A 173 3.59 6.63 -4.22
CA PHE A 173 2.99 7.94 -3.96
C PHE A 173 1.48 7.92 -4.19
N PHE A 174 1.05 7.47 -5.37
CA PHE A 174 -0.36 7.45 -5.74
C PHE A 174 -1.17 6.50 -4.87
N SER A 175 -0.59 5.37 -4.49
CA SER A 175 -1.22 4.41 -3.57
C SER A 175 -1.57 5.05 -2.22
N GLY A 176 -0.69 5.87 -1.66
CA GLY A 176 -1.00 6.64 -0.46
C GLY A 176 -1.82 7.90 -0.73
N LEU A 177 -1.71 8.54 -1.90
CA LEU A 177 -2.58 9.66 -2.25
C LEU A 177 -4.06 9.23 -2.39
N TRP A 178 -4.31 7.98 -2.75
CA TRP A 178 -5.66 7.47 -2.96
C TRP A 178 -6.54 7.48 -1.70
N THR A 179 -5.96 7.25 -0.53
CA THR A 179 -6.68 7.36 0.76
C THR A 179 -7.06 8.81 1.06
N PHE A 180 -6.22 9.77 0.70
CA PHE A 180 -6.57 11.19 0.74
C PHE A 180 -7.73 11.50 -0.22
N ILE A 181 -7.65 11.06 -1.48
CA ILE A 181 -8.70 11.28 -2.49
C ILE A 181 -10.04 10.70 -2.00
N THR A 182 -10.02 9.49 -1.45
CA THR A 182 -11.21 8.83 -0.92
C THR A 182 -11.80 9.60 0.27
N ALA A 183 -10.96 9.95 1.26
CA ALA A 183 -11.41 10.73 2.42
C ALA A 183 -11.97 12.10 2.03
N PHE A 184 -11.29 12.79 1.10
CA PHE A 184 -11.72 14.10 0.59
C PHE A 184 -13.05 14.02 -0.15
N GLY A 185 -13.22 13.03 -1.04
CA GLY A 185 -14.49 12.79 -1.73
C GLY A 185 -15.65 12.51 -0.78
N LEU A 186 -15.44 11.64 0.21
CA LEU A 186 -16.43 11.37 1.27
C LEU A 186 -16.71 12.61 2.12
N GLY A 187 -15.68 13.43 2.39
CA GLY A 187 -15.81 14.70 3.09
C GLY A 187 -16.65 15.72 2.33
N ILE A 188 -16.48 15.83 1.00
CA ILE A 188 -17.33 16.68 0.16
C ILE A 188 -18.79 16.23 0.25
N ILE A 189 -19.05 14.92 0.14
CA ILE A 189 -20.40 14.36 0.27
C ILE A 189 -20.97 14.69 1.65
N GLY A 190 -20.24 14.40 2.74
CA GLY A 190 -20.67 14.72 4.10
C GLY A 190 -20.97 16.20 4.31
N TRP A 191 -20.12 17.09 3.80
CA TRP A 191 -20.29 18.53 3.91
C TRP A 191 -21.51 19.03 3.17
N LEU A 192 -21.72 18.59 1.92
CA LEU A 192 -22.83 19.04 1.09
C LEU A 192 -24.19 18.61 1.64
N PHE A 193 -24.30 17.37 2.13
CA PHE A 193 -25.58 16.79 2.53
C PHE A 193 -25.90 16.89 4.02
N ALA A 194 -24.89 16.94 4.91
CA ALA A 194 -25.09 16.91 6.36
C ALA A 194 -24.26 17.93 7.14
N LYS A 195 -23.52 18.82 6.44
CA LYS A 195 -22.49 19.68 7.06
C LYS A 195 -21.48 18.89 7.89
N ASP A 196 -21.29 17.62 7.55
CA ASP A 196 -20.35 16.72 8.22
C ASP A 196 -18.92 17.03 7.77
N ILE A 197 -18.05 17.30 8.74
CA ILE A 197 -16.66 17.67 8.49
C ILE A 197 -15.69 16.48 8.58
N LEU A 198 -16.11 15.31 9.07
CA LEU A 198 -15.20 14.20 9.41
C LEU A 198 -14.30 13.78 8.23
N GLY A 199 -14.88 13.59 7.05
CA GLY A 199 -14.10 13.19 5.86
C GLY A 199 -13.09 14.25 5.45
N LEU A 200 -13.47 15.54 5.52
CA LEU A 200 -12.55 16.65 5.22
C LEU A 200 -11.43 16.72 6.27
N SER A 201 -11.75 16.62 7.57
CA SER A 201 -10.75 16.58 8.64
C SER A 201 -9.76 15.44 8.46
N LEU A 202 -10.24 14.23 8.14
CA LEU A 202 -9.39 13.08 7.84
C LEU A 202 -8.50 13.31 6.62
N SER A 203 -9.03 13.93 5.56
CA SER A 203 -8.24 14.25 4.37
C SER A 203 -7.08 15.22 4.71
N VAL A 204 -7.34 16.24 5.55
CA VAL A 204 -6.29 17.16 6.00
C VAL A 204 -5.24 16.42 6.82
N ILE A 205 -5.65 15.55 7.75
CA ILE A 205 -4.72 14.72 8.54
C ILE A 205 -3.82 13.87 7.63
N PHE A 206 -4.40 13.20 6.63
CA PHE A 206 -3.60 12.42 5.67
C PHE A 206 -2.64 13.29 4.87
N LEU A 207 -3.08 14.45 4.39
CA LEU A 207 -2.23 15.37 3.66
C LEU A 207 -1.04 15.85 4.51
N CYS A 208 -1.30 16.24 5.77
CA CYS A 208 -0.26 16.63 6.73
C CYS A 208 0.70 15.47 7.01
N PHE A 209 0.18 14.26 7.24
CA PHE A 209 1.01 13.08 7.48
C PHE A 209 1.89 12.73 6.28
N TYR A 210 1.34 12.75 5.06
CA TYR A 210 2.10 12.50 3.84
C TYR A 210 3.14 13.59 3.60
N GLY A 211 2.76 14.87 3.77
CA GLY A 211 3.67 16.00 3.71
C GLY A 211 4.83 15.86 4.70
N TYR A 212 4.55 15.49 5.94
CA TYR A 212 5.56 15.25 6.97
C TYR A 212 6.51 14.09 6.59
N VAL A 213 5.97 12.95 6.17
CA VAL A 213 6.80 11.79 5.79
C VAL A 213 7.67 12.11 4.57
N ILE A 214 7.10 12.75 3.54
CA ILE A 214 7.83 13.12 2.33
C ILE A 214 8.89 14.18 2.65
N GLY A 215 8.54 15.21 3.43
CA GLY A 215 9.43 16.32 3.79
C GLY A 215 10.65 15.85 4.59
N THR A 216 10.46 14.93 5.53
CA THR A 216 11.57 14.35 6.32
C THR A 216 12.41 13.32 5.55
N GLY A 217 11.95 12.86 4.38
CA GLY A 217 12.70 11.94 3.51
C GLY A 217 13.04 10.57 4.10
N THR A 218 12.51 10.20 5.28
CA THR A 218 12.93 8.98 5.98
C THR A 218 12.26 7.72 5.38
N PRO A 219 13.02 6.69 4.96
CA PRO A 219 12.48 5.50 4.29
C PRO A 219 12.07 4.35 5.23
N LYS A 220 11.58 4.66 6.43
CA LYS A 220 11.20 3.66 7.46
C LYS A 220 9.93 2.89 7.06
N ASN A 221 9.89 1.59 7.35
CA ASN A 221 8.72 0.75 7.05
C ASN A 221 7.46 1.17 7.84
N SER A 222 7.62 1.76 9.02
CA SER A 222 6.50 2.27 9.83
C SER A 222 5.79 3.49 9.23
N ARG A 223 6.26 4.01 8.10
CA ARG A 223 5.70 5.20 7.44
C ARG A 223 4.85 4.86 6.21
N GLY A 224 4.44 3.60 6.09
CA GLY A 224 3.57 3.10 5.02
C GLY A 224 4.11 3.39 3.61
N GLU A 225 3.20 3.68 2.69
CA GLU A 225 3.51 3.95 1.28
C GLU A 225 4.48 5.11 1.08
N MET A 226 4.37 6.17 1.89
CA MET A 226 5.23 7.36 1.77
C MET A 226 6.68 7.07 2.21
N GLY A 227 6.88 6.10 3.10
CA GLY A 227 8.21 5.56 3.40
C GLY A 227 8.82 4.82 2.20
N HIS A 228 8.01 4.04 1.49
CA HIS A 228 8.43 3.37 0.25
C HIS A 228 8.71 4.36 -0.89
N PHE A 229 7.88 5.40 -1.03
CA PHE A 229 8.13 6.52 -1.94
C PHE A 229 9.51 7.15 -1.70
N ASN A 230 9.83 7.50 -0.45
CA ASN A 230 11.14 8.08 -0.12
C ASN A 230 12.30 7.14 -0.46
N ARG A 231 12.14 5.84 -0.24
CA ARG A 231 13.14 4.83 -0.61
C ARG A 231 13.39 4.80 -2.11
N GLU A 232 12.33 4.76 -2.91
CA GLU A 232 12.46 4.76 -4.37
C GLU A 232 12.98 6.11 -4.89
N LYS A 233 12.64 7.24 -4.25
CA LYS A 233 13.22 8.57 -4.52
C LYS A 233 14.74 8.59 -4.28
N MET A 234 15.24 7.92 -3.23
CA MET A 234 16.68 7.78 -3.01
C MET A 234 17.37 6.94 -4.09
N ILE A 235 16.71 5.87 -4.56
CA ILE A 235 17.22 5.03 -5.65
C ILE A 235 17.26 5.83 -6.96
N GLU A 236 16.20 6.58 -7.28
CA GLU A 236 16.16 7.47 -8.45
C GLU A 236 17.29 8.51 -8.41
N LYS A 237 17.54 9.14 -7.26
CA LYS A 237 18.69 10.06 -7.10
C LYS A 237 20.03 9.37 -7.36
N SER A 238 20.18 8.11 -6.96
CA SER A 238 21.41 7.35 -7.22
C SER A 238 21.60 7.01 -8.71
N TRP A 239 20.51 6.89 -9.48
CA TRP A 239 20.59 6.77 -10.93
C TRP A 239 21.07 8.08 -11.54
N LYS A 240 20.41 9.20 -11.22
CA LYS A 240 20.73 10.53 -11.78
C LYS A 240 22.16 11.01 -11.51
N LYS A 241 22.80 10.55 -10.44
CA LYS A 241 24.21 10.89 -10.14
C LYS A 241 25.25 10.14 -10.99
N LYS A 242 24.83 9.12 -11.73
CA LYS A 242 25.70 8.33 -12.63
C LYS A 242 25.57 8.78 -14.10
N GLU A 243 24.73 9.80 -14.36
CA GLU A 243 24.78 10.62 -15.59
C GLU A 243 25.86 11.67 -15.43
#